data_AF-A0A511BND8-F1
#
_entry.id   AF-A0A511BND8-F1
#
_cell.length_a   1.000
_cell.length_b   1.000
_cell.length_c   1.000
_cell.angle_alpha   90.00
_cell.angle_beta   90.00
_cell.angle_gamma   90.00
#
_symmetry.space_group_name_H-M   'P 1'
#
loop_
_entity.id
_entity.type
_entity.pdbx_description
1 polymer ?
#
loop_
_entity_poly.entity_id
_entity_poly.type
_entity_poly.pdbx_seq_one_letter_code
_entity_poly.pdbx_strand_id
1 'polypeptide(L)' 'MNSDLQQLYESVLPFLPAQTASDLTLIGAFLVALCAVVARYWPRPAPGSKWLLLYGLVNSIAMNSKHAVNADDTKNPKN' A
#
# COMPACT_ATOMS: atom_id res chain seq x y z
N MET A 1 -15.63 -12.46 -29.55
CA MET A 1 -14.30 -13.01 -29.22
C MET A 1 -13.87 -12.49 -27.85
N ASN A 2 -14.49 -13.02 -26.78
CA ASN A 2 -14.08 -12.78 -25.38
C ASN A 2 -14.16 -14.09 -24.57
N SER A 3 -14.13 -15.21 -25.29
CA SER A 3 -14.46 -16.56 -24.83
C SER A 3 -13.34 -17.17 -23.99
N ASP A 4 -12.07 -16.91 -24.33
CA ASP A 4 -10.94 -17.51 -23.62
C ASP A 4 -10.79 -17.00 -22.18
N LEU A 5 -10.95 -15.69 -21.97
CA LEU A 5 -10.93 -15.11 -20.61
C LEU A 5 -12.14 -15.55 -19.78
N GLN A 6 -13.32 -15.69 -20.41
CA GLN A 6 -14.51 -16.22 -19.75
C GLN A 6 -14.34 -17.70 -19.36
N GLN A 7 -13.81 -18.53 -20.26
CA GLN A 7 -13.53 -19.93 -19.98
C GLN A 7 -12.47 -20.08 -18.89
N LEU A 8 -11.43 -19.23 -18.88
CA LEU A 8 -10.41 -19.23 -17.84
C LEU A 8 -10.99 -18.79 -16.49
N TYR A 9 -11.86 -17.79 -16.47
CA TYR A 9 -12.58 -17.37 -15.26
C TYR A 9 -13.49 -18.47 -14.71
N GLU A 10 -14.29 -19.13 -15.56
CA GLU A 10 -15.14 -20.27 -15.15
C GLU A 10 -14.33 -21.48 -14.70
N SER A 11 -13.13 -21.69 -15.26
CA SER A 11 -12.22 -22.77 -14.85
C SER A 11 -11.61 -22.53 -13.46
N VAL A 12 -11.42 -21.26 -13.08
CA VAL A 12 -10.77 -20.86 -11.83
C VAL A 12 -11.78 -20.59 -10.71
N LEU A 13 -13.03 -20.24 -11.05
CA LEU A 13 -14.13 -19.99 -10.12
C LEU A 13 -14.30 -21.05 -9.03
N PRO A 14 -14.25 -22.37 -9.33
CA PRO A 14 -14.43 -23.43 -8.33
C PRO A 14 -13.26 -23.52 -7.33
N PHE A 15 -12.09 -23.00 -7.71
CA PHE A 15 -10.87 -22.99 -6.90
C PHE A 15 -10.71 -21.71 -6.07
N LEU A 16 -11.59 -20.73 -6.25
CA LEU A 16 -11.66 -19.53 -5.43
C LEU A 16 -12.87 -19.65 -4.49
N PRO A 17 -12.70 -20.22 -3.27
CA PRO A 17 -13.74 -20.10 -2.26
C PRO A 17 -14.02 -18.61 -2.08
N ALA A 18 -15.26 -18.19 -2.36
CA ALA A 18 -15.67 -16.78 -2.24
C ALA A 18 -15.33 -16.22 -0.85
N GLN A 19 -15.35 -17.09 0.16
CA GLN A 19 -14.93 -16.78 1.53
C GLN A 19 -13.45 -16.39 1.60
N THR A 20 -12.53 -17.16 1.01
CA THR A 20 -11.09 -16.85 1.04
C THR A 20 -10.74 -15.57 0.28
N ALA A 21 -11.39 -15.33 -0.86
CA ALA A 21 -11.21 -14.08 -1.60
C ALA A 21 -11.75 -12.87 -0.82
N SER A 22 -12.89 -13.04 -0.16
CA SER A 22 -13.49 -12.00 0.70
C SER A 22 -12.63 -11.72 1.92
N ASP A 23 -12.12 -12.75 2.58
CA ASP A 23 -11.26 -12.61 3.77
C ASP A 23 -9.94 -11.93 3.40
N LEU A 24 -9.32 -12.31 2.29
CA LEU A 24 -8.07 -11.71 1.81
C LEU A 24 -8.27 -10.23 1.46
N THR A 25 -9.37 -9.88 0.79
CA THR A 25 -9.67 -8.48 0.46
C THR A 25 -9.98 -7.66 1.72
N LEU A 26 -10.69 -8.24 2.69
CA LEU A 26 -10.98 -7.59 3.97
C LEU A 26 -9.70 -7.31 4.77
N ILE A 27 -8.81 -8.31 4.88
CA ILE A 27 -7.51 -8.18 5.56
C ILE A 27 -6.64 -7.16 4.82
N GLY A 28 -6.59 -7.20 3.49
CA GLY A 28 -5.84 -6.25 2.68
C GLY A 28 -6.33 -4.81 2.89
N ALA A 29 -7.65 -4.60 2.85
CA ALA A 29 -8.25 -3.29 3.10
C ALA A 29 -7.96 -2.79 4.51
N PHE A 30 -8.05 -3.66 5.52
CA PHE A 30 -7.70 -3.32 6.90
C PHE A 30 -6.23 -2.90 7.03
N LEU A 31 -5.30 -3.65 6.42
CA LEU A 31 -3.87 -3.32 6.46
C LEU A 31 -3.57 -1.98 5.79
N VAL A 32 -4.20 -1.67 4.66
CA VAL A 32 -4.06 -0.37 3.98
C VAL A 32 -4.61 0.76 4.85
N ALA A 33 -5.80 0.59 5.43
CA ALA A 33 -6.40 1.57 6.33
C ALA A 33 -5.54 1.80 7.58
N LEU A 34 -5.01 0.73 8.18
CA LEU A 34 -4.09 0.79 9.30
C LEU A 34 -2.82 1.56 8.91
N CYS A 35 -2.22 1.25 7.76
CA CYS A 35 -1.07 1.96 7.20
C CYS A 35 -1.35 3.47 7.07
N ALA A 36 -2.53 3.85 6.60
CA ALA A 36 -2.93 5.24 6.45
C ALA A 36 -3.05 5.98 7.79
N VAL A 37 -3.65 5.34 8.80
CA VAL A 37 -3.73 5.90 10.16
C VAL A 37 -2.34 6.06 10.77
N VAL A 38 -1.51 5.01 10.68
CA VAL A 38 -0.12 5.04 11.17
C VAL A 38 0.65 6.16 10.48
N ALA A 39 0.62 6.24 9.16
CA ALA A 39 1.29 7.30 8.39
C ALA A 39 0.83 8.71 8.78
N ARG A 40 -0.45 8.89 9.14
CA ARG A 40 -0.99 10.19 9.56
C ARG A 40 -0.40 10.70 10.87
N TYR A 41 -0.07 9.81 11.81
CA TYR A 41 0.40 10.19 13.14
C TYR A 41 1.89 9.91 13.37
N TRP A 42 2.59 9.32 12.40
CA TRP A 42 4.00 8.95 12.54
C TRP A 42 4.94 10.08 12.06
N PRO A 43 5.70 10.73 12.96
CA PRO A 43 6.66 11.76 12.56
C PRO A 43 7.87 11.15 11.83
N ARG A 44 8.39 11.85 10.81
CA ARG A 44 9.52 11.37 9.99
C ARG A 44 10.71 11.00 10.89
N PRO A 45 11.20 9.74 10.85
CA PRO A 45 12.36 9.31 11.64
C PRO A 45 13.66 9.94 11.12
N ALA A 46 14.66 10.06 12.01
CA ALA A 46 15.95 10.66 11.71
C ALA A 46 16.67 10.00 10.52
N PRO A 47 17.43 10.76 9.71
CA PRO A 47 18.23 10.22 8.62
C PRO A 47 19.24 9.19 9.14
N GLY A 48 19.22 7.98 8.58
CA GLY A 48 20.03 6.83 9.01
C GLY A 48 19.35 5.84 9.96
N SER A 49 18.13 6.13 10.41
CA SER A 49 17.37 5.19 11.25
C SER A 49 16.80 4.02 10.44
N LYS A 50 16.89 2.79 10.97
CA LYS A 50 16.23 1.60 10.38
C LYS A 50 14.72 1.77 10.22
N TRP A 51 14.12 2.64 11.04
CA TRP A 51 12.71 3.00 10.99
C TRP A 51 12.33 3.84 9.77
N LEU A 52 13.30 4.46 9.08
CA LEU A 52 13.07 5.24 7.87
C LEU A 52 12.66 4.34 6.69
N LEU A 53 13.24 3.15 6.59
CA LEU A 53 12.82 2.14 5.59
C LEU A 53 11.37 1.69 5.82
N LEU A 54 11.01 1.37 7.07
CA LEU A 54 9.65 0.97 7.43
C LEU A 54 8.65 2.12 7.19
N TYR A 55 9.04 3.34 7.57
CA TYR A 55 8.25 4.55 7.33
C TYR A 55 7.98 4.75 5.83
N GLY A 56 9.00 4.61 4.96
CA GLY A 56 8.83 4.71 3.51
C GLY A 56 7.89 3.64 2.95
N LEU A 57 8.02 2.40 3.42
CA LEU A 57 7.15 1.29 3.01
C LEU A 57 5.69 1.57 3.38
N VAL A 58 5.43 1.96 4.63
CA VAL A 58 4.09 2.29 5.14
C VAL A 58 3.48 3.45 4.35
N ASN A 59 4.26 4.51 4.11
CA ASN A 59 3.78 5.68 3.39
C ASN A 59 3.48 5.39 1.90
N SER A 60 4.20 4.42 1.31
CA SER A 60 3.95 3.94 -0.07
C SER A 60 2.65 3.13 -0.18
N ILE A 61 2.39 2.24 0.79
CA ILE A 61 1.18 1.41 0.84
C ILE A 61 -0.05 2.27 1.14
N ALA A 62 0.08 3.23 2.04
CA ALA A 62 -0.99 4.16 2.41
C ALA A 62 -1.38 5.15 1.29
N MET A 63 -0.72 5.12 0.12
CA MET A 63 -0.85 6.13 -0.94
C MET A 63 -0.66 7.57 -0.43
N ASN A 64 0.09 7.73 0.67
CA ASN A 64 0.35 9.01 1.33
C ASN A 64 1.62 9.68 0.76
N SER A 65 1.98 9.37 -0.49
CA SER A 65 3.10 10.03 -1.16
C SER A 65 2.82 11.52 -1.44
N LYS A 66 1.54 11.94 -1.44
CA LYS A 66 1.11 13.30 -1.79
C LYS A 66 0.96 14.27 -0.62
N HIS A 67 1.07 13.86 0.65
CA HIS A 67 1.06 14.79 1.80
C HIS A 67 2.39 14.84 2.55
N ALA A 68 3.30 13.90 2.30
CA ALA A 68 4.67 13.94 2.82
C ALA A 68 5.68 14.70 1.93
N VAL A 69 5.27 15.16 0.74
CA VAL A 69 6.10 16.05 -0.12
C VAL A 69 6.44 17.39 0.54
N ASN A 70 5.70 17.81 1.57
CA ASN A 70 5.98 19.03 2.34
C ASN A 70 7.08 18.85 3.41
N ALA A 71 7.82 17.73 3.39
CA ALA A 71 9.04 17.53 4.19
C ALA A 71 10.28 17.26 3.31
N ASP A 72 10.15 17.43 1.99
CA ASP A 72 11.24 17.32 1.01
C ASP A 72 11.99 18.66 0.82
N ASP A 73 11.87 19.56 1.79
CA ASP A 73 12.64 20.82 1.92
C ASP A 73 14.15 20.59 2.11
N THR A 74 14.63 19.34 2.02
CA THR A 74 16.06 19.03 1.87
C THR A 74 16.59 19.23 0.44
N LYS A 75 15.87 19.97 -0.41
CA LYS A 75 16.42 20.47 -1.67
C LYS A 75 17.47 21.55 -1.35
N ASN A 76 18.70 21.08 -1.14
CA ASN A 76 19.91 21.91 -1.11
C ASN A 76 19.84 22.92 -2.27
N PRO A 77 19.81 24.25 -2.01
CA PRO A 77 19.95 25.22 -3.08
C PRO A 77 21.36 25.02 -3.64
N LYS A 78 21.42 24.57 -4.89
CA LYS A 78 22.66 24.46 -5.66
C LYS A 78 23.39 25.81 -5.59
N ASN A 79 24.60 25.81 -5.01
CA ASN A 79 25.67 26.74 -5.37
C ASN A 79 26.67 25.95 -6.20
#